data_AF-A0A7C6TVJ3-F1
#
_entry.id   AF-A0A7C6TVJ3-F1
#
_cell.length_a   1.000
_cell.length_b   1.000
_cell.length_c   1.000
_cell.angle_alpha   90.00
_cell.angle_beta   90.00
_cell.angle_gamma   90.00
#
_symmetry.space_group_name_H-M   'P 1'
#
loop_
_entity.id
_entity.type
_entity.pdbx_description
1 polymer ?
#
loop_
_entity_poly.entity_id
_entity_poly.type
_entity_poly.pdbx_seq_one_letter_code
_entity_poly.pdbx_strand_id
1 'polypeptide(L)'
;WLMMEDGQRIPLNHLVGLGDHTLVYRSEDVLVYRNEDALPRAYTVPAEWVNVTGDGLRLPDRLSTDAVGEVQIVRYSDTSVTLEATVDAPSYLILADLHYPGWRATVGSDEAPILRADGLFRAVYLPAGTHRVEFAFRASFGVY
;
A
#
# COMPACT_ATOMS: atom_id res chain seq x y z
N TRP A 1 -15.17 12.84 14.20
CA TRP A 1 -15.80 14.03 13.62
C TRP A 1 -15.23 14.20 12.24
N LEU A 2 -16.07 14.24 11.20
CA LEU A 2 -15.62 14.60 9.85
C LEU A 2 -16.00 16.06 9.59
N MET A 3 -15.13 16.81 8.92
CA MET A 3 -15.41 18.17 8.45
C MET A 3 -15.94 18.06 7.02
N MET A 4 -17.15 18.57 6.77
CA MET A 4 -17.72 18.64 5.43
C MET A 4 -17.22 19.92 4.71
N GLU A 5 -17.36 19.99 3.38
CA GLU A 5 -16.94 21.14 2.56
C GLU A 5 -17.63 22.47 2.93
N ASP A 6 -18.80 22.38 3.57
CA ASP A 6 -19.56 23.51 4.11
C ASP A 6 -19.11 23.95 5.53
N GLY A 7 -18.08 23.30 6.08
CA GLY A 7 -17.55 23.57 7.42
C GLY A 7 -18.33 22.92 8.56
N GLN A 8 -19.38 22.13 8.27
CA GLN A 8 -20.15 21.44 9.30
C GLN A 8 -19.36 20.26 9.89
N ARG A 9 -19.38 20.15 11.22
CA ARG A 9 -18.82 19.02 11.98
C ARG A 9 -19.91 17.98 12.21
N ILE A 10 -19.84 16.88 11.48
CA ILE A 10 -20.78 15.77 11.67
C ILE A 10 -20.10 14.71 12.56
N PRO A 11 -20.71 14.32 13.69
CA PRO A 11 -20.22 13.18 14.47
C PRO A 11 -20.35 11.92 13.61
N LEU A 12 -19.37 11.02 13.65
CA LEU A 12 -19.33 9.84 12.76
C LEU A 12 -20.59 8.97 12.87
N ASN A 13 -21.29 9.01 14.01
CA ASN A 13 -22.55 8.30 14.21
C ASN A 13 -23.71 8.77 13.31
N HIS A 14 -23.60 9.94 12.67
CA HIS A 14 -24.57 10.46 11.71
C HIS A 14 -24.22 10.13 10.26
N LEU A 15 -23.04 9.53 9.99
CA LEU A 15 -22.66 9.05 8.67
C LEU A 15 -23.05 7.58 8.43
N VAL A 16 -23.73 6.94 9.39
CA VAL A 16 -24.21 5.55 9.26
C VAL A 16 -25.13 5.45 8.04
N GLY A 17 -24.62 4.82 6.97
CA GLY A 17 -25.32 4.67 5.68
C GLY A 17 -25.07 5.77 4.64
N LEU A 18 -24.13 6.70 4.87
CA LEU A 18 -23.83 7.83 3.98
C LEU A 18 -22.43 7.77 3.32
N GLY A 19 -21.69 6.67 3.48
CA GLY A 19 -20.43 6.38 2.76
C GLY A 19 -20.13 4.87 2.77
N ASP A 20 -19.20 4.40 1.95
CA ASP A 20 -18.85 2.97 1.87
C ASP A 20 -17.93 2.56 3.04
N HIS A 21 -18.55 2.44 4.21
CA HIS A 21 -17.88 2.00 5.43
C HIS A 21 -18.76 1.01 6.18
N THR A 22 -18.16 -0.13 6.53
CA THR A 22 -18.85 -1.15 7.31
C THR A 22 -18.43 -1.04 8.79
N LEU A 23 -19.42 -1.07 9.68
CA LEU A 23 -19.18 -1.21 11.11
C LEU A 23 -18.72 -2.64 11.40
N VAL A 24 -17.44 -2.81 11.74
CA VAL A 24 -16.83 -4.14 11.97
C VAL A 24 -16.93 -4.55 13.43
N TYR A 25 -16.99 -3.58 14.35
CA TYR A 25 -17.14 -3.84 15.78
C TYR A 25 -17.85 -2.69 16.49
N ARG A 26 -18.70 -3.03 17.47
CA ARG A 26 -19.38 -2.07 18.34
C ARG A 26 -19.44 -2.56 19.79
N SER A 27 -19.08 -1.69 20.73
CA SER A 27 -19.39 -1.77 22.15
C SER A 27 -20.11 -0.50 22.62
N GLU A 28 -20.36 -0.35 23.94
CA GLU A 28 -20.95 0.88 24.50
C GLU A 28 -20.09 2.12 24.22
N ASP A 29 -18.76 1.99 24.22
CA ASP A 29 -17.82 3.11 24.08
C ASP A 29 -16.98 3.10 22.79
N VAL A 30 -16.98 1.99 22.05
CA VAL A 30 -16.08 1.80 20.88
C VAL A 30 -16.88 1.46 19.64
N LEU A 31 -16.57 2.16 18.55
CA LEU A 31 -17.02 1.85 17.20
C LEU A 31 -15.79 1.70 16.31
N VAL A 32 -15.62 0.53 15.71
CA VAL A 32 -14.57 0.28 14.71
C VAL A 32 -15.23 0.23 13.34
N TYR A 33 -14.85 1.18 12.49
CA TYR A 33 -15.29 1.26 11.11
C TYR A 33 -14.15 0.78 10.20
N ARG A 34 -14.48 0.00 9.18
CA ARG A 34 -13.60 -0.24 8.04
C ARG A 34 -14.00 0.77 6.97
N ASN A 35 -13.06 1.64 6.60
CA ASN A 35 -13.21 2.48 5.43
C ASN A 35 -12.93 1.62 4.20
N GLU A 36 -13.93 1.37 3.36
CA GLU A 36 -13.79 0.53 2.15
C GLU A 36 -13.28 1.35 0.96
N ASP A 37 -13.27 2.68 1.07
CA ASP A 37 -12.68 3.60 0.09
C ASP A 37 -11.15 3.72 0.24
N ALA A 38 -10.60 3.32 1.39
CA ALA A 38 -9.16 3.39 1.63
C ALA A 38 -8.46 2.14 1.07
N LEU A 39 -7.53 2.35 0.12
CA LEU A 39 -6.64 1.29 -0.32
C LEU A 39 -5.88 0.69 0.88
N PRO A 40 -5.64 -0.64 0.89
CA PRO A 40 -4.84 -1.27 1.93
C PRO A 40 -3.40 -0.72 1.90
N ARG A 41 -2.66 -0.92 2.99
CA ARG A 41 -1.27 -0.43 3.10
C ARG A 41 -0.35 -1.04 2.04
N ALA A 42 -0.61 -2.28 1.65
CA ALA A 42 0.08 -2.96 0.57
C ALA A 42 -0.94 -3.57 -0.39
N TYR A 43 -0.67 -3.46 -1.68
CA TYR A 43 -1.53 -3.96 -2.75
C TYR A 43 -0.71 -4.20 -4.01
N THR A 44 -1.29 -4.91 -4.97
CA THR A 44 -0.71 -5.04 -6.32
C THR A 44 -1.54 -4.29 -7.36
N VAL A 45 -0.87 -3.79 -8.39
CA VAL A 45 -1.50 -3.18 -9.57
C VAL A 45 -0.92 -3.83 -10.81
N PRO A 46 -1.73 -4.24 -11.81
CA PRO A 46 -1.24 -4.76 -13.07
C PRO A 46 -0.23 -3.80 -13.72
N ALA A 47 0.88 -4.34 -14.22
CA ALA A 47 1.97 -3.53 -14.77
C ALA A 47 1.53 -2.73 -16.02
N GLU A 48 0.55 -3.24 -16.76
CA GLU A 48 -0.06 -2.58 -17.90
C GLU A 48 -0.87 -1.31 -17.56
N TRP A 49 -1.27 -1.12 -16.31
CA TRP A 49 -1.99 0.08 -15.86
C TRP A 49 -1.05 1.18 -15.37
N VAL A 50 0.24 0.87 -15.27
CA VAL A 50 1.24 1.71 -14.64
C VAL A 50 2.16 2.31 -15.69
N ASN A 51 2.44 3.61 -15.58
CA ASN A 51 3.45 4.24 -16.41
C ASN A 51 4.80 4.31 -15.68
N VAL A 52 5.81 3.63 -16.20
CA VAL A 52 7.15 3.57 -15.59
C VAL A 52 8.05 4.62 -16.22
N THR A 53 8.72 5.42 -15.39
CA THR A 53 9.62 6.49 -15.84
C THR A 53 10.90 6.48 -15.01
N GLY A 54 12.01 6.00 -15.59
CA GLY A 54 13.30 5.97 -14.90
C GLY A 54 13.28 5.08 -13.66
N ASP A 55 13.52 5.68 -12.49
CA ASP A 55 13.49 5.02 -11.17
C ASP A 55 12.10 5.11 -10.47
N GLY A 56 11.08 5.59 -11.17
CA GLY A 56 9.74 5.80 -10.64
C GLY A 56 8.63 5.17 -11.48
N LEU A 57 7.44 5.13 -10.91
CA LEU A 57 6.21 4.77 -11.60
C LEU A 57 5.06 5.69 -11.18
N ARG A 58 4.08 5.84 -12.08
CA ARG A 58 2.83 6.56 -11.86
C ARG A 58 1.66 5.59 -11.83
N LEU A 59 0.89 5.65 -10.75
CA LEU A 59 -0.35 4.88 -10.62
C LEU A 59 -1.48 5.56 -11.41
N PRO A 60 -2.54 4.81 -11.78
CA PRO A 60 -3.75 5.41 -12.31
C PRO A 60 -4.37 6.43 -11.34
N ASP A 61 -4.99 7.49 -11.88
CA ASP A 61 -5.65 8.54 -11.09
C ASP A 61 -6.79 8.02 -10.19
N ARG A 62 -7.36 6.86 -10.54
CA ARG A 62 -8.40 6.18 -9.77
C ARG A 62 -8.06 4.71 -9.62
N LEU A 63 -7.80 4.31 -8.38
CA LEU A 63 -7.73 2.91 -7.94
C LEU A 63 -8.84 2.70 -6.91
N SER A 64 -9.56 1.58 -7.02
CA SER A 64 -10.50 1.11 -6.00
C SER A 64 -9.96 -0.18 -5.37
N THR A 65 -10.47 -0.51 -4.18
CA THR A 65 -10.12 -1.73 -3.45
C THR A 65 -10.38 -3.01 -4.26
N ASP A 66 -11.44 -3.03 -5.08
CA ASP A 66 -11.76 -4.15 -5.97
C ASP A 66 -10.85 -4.27 -7.20
N ALA A 67 -10.14 -3.19 -7.55
CA ALA A 67 -9.29 -3.14 -8.73
C ALA A 67 -7.82 -3.49 -8.43
N VAL A 68 -7.44 -3.54 -7.16
CA VAL A 68 -6.08 -3.87 -6.73
C VAL A 68 -6.01 -5.30 -6.21
N GLY A 69 -4.87 -5.96 -6.39
CA GLY A 69 -4.67 -7.29 -5.83
C GLY A 69 -4.29 -7.23 -4.35
N GLU A 70 -4.73 -8.22 -3.60
CA GLU A 70 -4.44 -8.36 -2.17
C GLU A 70 -2.96 -8.67 -1.94
N VAL A 71 -2.40 -8.07 -0.89
CA VAL A 71 -1.04 -8.35 -0.40
C VAL A 71 -1.11 -8.60 1.09
N GLN A 72 -0.61 -9.75 1.52
CA GLN A 72 -0.50 -10.09 2.92
C GLN A 72 0.78 -9.51 3.51
N ILE A 73 0.66 -8.74 4.60
CA ILE A 73 1.81 -8.30 5.40
C ILE A 73 2.11 -9.40 6.42
N VAL A 74 3.16 -10.18 6.17
CA VAL A 74 3.59 -11.30 7.04
C VAL A 74 4.32 -10.78 8.28
N ARG A 75 5.19 -9.77 8.08
CA ARG A 75 5.94 -9.14 9.17
C ARG A 75 6.09 -7.66 8.88
N TYR A 76 5.91 -6.85 9.91
CA TYR A 76 6.10 -5.40 9.83
C TYR A 76 6.93 -4.91 11.01
N SER A 77 8.03 -4.21 10.71
CA SER A 77 8.92 -3.58 11.68
C SER A 77 9.58 -2.36 11.06
N ASP A 78 10.18 -1.50 11.88
CA ASP A 78 10.74 -0.22 11.43
C ASP A 78 11.83 -0.36 10.36
N THR A 79 12.55 -1.48 10.37
CA THR A 79 13.69 -1.73 9.47
C THR A 79 13.48 -2.91 8.52
N SER A 80 12.35 -3.61 8.61
CA SER A 80 12.07 -4.76 7.74
C SER A 80 10.57 -5.00 7.60
N VAL A 81 10.13 -5.21 6.36
CA VAL A 81 8.75 -5.55 6.01
C VAL A 81 8.78 -6.77 5.10
N THR A 82 8.03 -7.81 5.47
CA THR A 82 7.86 -9.03 4.67
C THR A 82 6.42 -9.12 4.19
N LEU A 83 6.25 -9.35 2.90
CA LEU A 83 4.98 -9.37 2.20
C LEU A 83 4.85 -10.65 1.38
N GLU A 84 3.63 -11.13 1.23
CA GLU A 84 3.30 -12.23 0.32
C GLU A 84 2.17 -11.79 -0.61
N ALA A 85 2.33 -12.09 -1.89
CA ALA A 85 1.36 -11.73 -2.93
C ALA A 85 1.31 -12.82 -3.99
N THR A 86 0.11 -13.08 -4.52
CA THR A 86 -0.07 -13.92 -5.72
C THR A 86 -0.67 -13.05 -6.80
N VAL A 87 -0.05 -13.05 -7.98
CA VAL A 87 -0.47 -12.24 -9.13
C VAL A 87 -0.57 -13.11 -10.37
N ASP A 88 -1.67 -13.01 -11.11
CA ASP A 88 -1.91 -13.82 -12.32
C ASP A 88 -1.24 -13.23 -13.57
N ALA A 89 -0.78 -11.98 -13.48
CA ALA A 89 -0.12 -11.24 -14.54
C ALA A 89 1.03 -10.39 -13.96
N PRO A 90 2.01 -9.97 -14.80
CA PRO A 90 3.00 -8.97 -14.42
C PRO A 90 2.37 -7.78 -13.70
N SER A 91 2.85 -7.50 -12.49
CA SER A 91 2.26 -6.53 -11.58
C SER A 91 3.34 -5.77 -10.83
N TYR A 92 2.98 -4.61 -10.30
CA TYR A 92 3.76 -3.94 -9.27
C TYR A 92 3.13 -4.17 -7.91
N LEU A 93 3.91 -4.65 -6.95
CA LEU A 93 3.54 -4.54 -5.54
C LEU A 93 3.87 -3.14 -5.07
N ILE A 94 2.89 -2.46 -4.50
CA ILE A 94 3.02 -1.14 -3.87
C ILE A 94 2.95 -1.33 -2.36
N LEU A 95 3.92 -0.78 -1.65
CA LEU A 95 3.87 -0.59 -0.21
C LEU A 95 3.78 0.91 0.06
N ALA A 96 2.65 1.34 0.64
CA ALA A 96 2.33 2.74 0.96
C ALA A 96 3.14 3.31 2.14
N ASP A 97 4.43 2.99 2.17
CA ASP A 97 5.43 3.54 3.08
C ASP A 97 6.38 4.45 2.28
N LEU A 98 6.90 5.47 2.94
CA LEU A 98 7.83 6.40 2.32
C LEU A 98 9.10 5.69 1.84
N HIS A 99 9.49 6.00 0.60
CA HIS A 99 10.76 5.61 0.03
C HIS A 99 11.87 6.54 0.57
N TYR A 100 12.79 5.95 1.33
CA TYR A 100 14.03 6.61 1.78
C TYR A 100 15.25 5.87 1.21
N PRO A 101 16.36 6.58 0.91
CA PRO A 101 17.61 5.91 0.53
C PRO A 101 18.07 4.94 1.62
N GLY A 102 18.51 3.74 1.22
CA GLY A 102 18.99 2.68 2.13
C GLY A 102 18.07 1.46 2.25
N TRP A 103 16.84 1.55 1.75
CA TRP A 103 16.00 0.36 1.57
C TRP A 103 16.53 -0.52 0.42
N ARG A 104 16.51 -1.83 0.64
CA ARG A 104 16.70 -2.85 -0.39
C ARG A 104 15.48 -3.76 -0.43
N ALA A 105 15.20 -4.32 -1.60
CA ALA A 105 14.12 -5.29 -1.76
C ALA A 105 14.65 -6.60 -2.34
N THR A 106 14.04 -7.70 -1.93
CA THR A 106 14.16 -8.99 -2.60
C THR A 106 12.79 -9.51 -3.00
N VAL A 107 12.72 -10.22 -4.13
CA VAL A 107 11.57 -11.02 -4.55
C VAL A 107 12.03 -12.47 -4.55
N GLY A 108 11.55 -13.25 -3.59
CA GLY A 108 12.15 -14.55 -3.28
C GLY A 108 13.60 -14.38 -2.80
N SER A 109 14.54 -14.97 -3.52
CA SER A 109 15.98 -14.87 -3.24
C SER A 109 16.68 -13.73 -3.98
N ASP A 110 16.03 -13.12 -4.97
CA ASP A 110 16.70 -12.24 -5.92
C ASP A 110 16.53 -10.77 -5.52
N GLU A 111 17.61 -9.99 -5.59
CA GLU A 111 17.56 -8.55 -5.33
C GLU A 111 16.72 -7.86 -6.42
N ALA A 112 15.75 -7.06 -6.00
CA ALA A 112 14.83 -6.37 -6.87
C ALA A 112 14.98 -4.85 -6.73
N PRO A 113 14.97 -4.09 -7.85
CA PRO A 113 15.00 -2.64 -7.79
C PRO A 113 13.72 -2.11 -7.14
N ILE A 114 13.89 -1.18 -6.20
CA ILE A 114 12.76 -0.44 -5.62
C ILE A 114 12.50 0.77 -6.51
N LEU A 115 11.29 0.84 -7.06
CA LEU A 115 10.79 2.01 -7.76
C LEU A 115 10.02 2.92 -6.81
N ARG A 116 9.97 4.22 -7.12
CA ARG A 116 9.13 5.19 -6.41
C ARG A 116 7.77 5.29 -7.07
N ALA A 117 6.74 4.78 -6.41
CA ALA A 117 5.36 4.96 -6.86
C ALA A 117 4.83 6.35 -6.43
N ASP A 118 4.37 7.13 -7.40
CA ASP A 118 3.94 8.52 -7.23
C ASP A 118 4.94 9.43 -6.50
N GLY A 119 6.23 9.09 -6.63
CA GLY A 119 7.33 9.81 -6.01
C GLY A 119 7.47 9.59 -4.50
N LEU A 120 6.58 8.84 -3.86
CA LEU A 120 6.53 8.68 -2.40
C LEU A 120 6.67 7.24 -1.94
N PHE A 121 5.94 6.31 -2.57
CA PHE A 121 5.78 4.96 -2.08
C PHE A 121 6.83 4.00 -2.65
N ARG A 122 7.04 2.88 -1.97
CA ARG A 122 7.95 1.83 -2.45
C ARG A 122 7.19 0.87 -3.36
N ALA A 123 7.77 0.55 -4.50
CA ALA A 123 7.22 -0.44 -5.41
C ALA A 123 8.28 -1.44 -5.88
N VAL A 124 7.87 -2.68 -6.12
CA VAL A 124 8.69 -3.71 -6.76
C VAL A 124 7.89 -4.40 -7.85
N TYR A 125 8.58 -4.79 -8.92
CA TYR A 125 7.98 -5.56 -9.99
C TYR A 125 7.86 -7.04 -9.57
N LEU A 126 6.71 -7.63 -9.89
CA LEU A 126 6.41 -9.05 -9.71
C LEU A 126 6.03 -9.66 -11.07
N PRO A 127 6.72 -10.71 -11.55
CA PRO A 127 6.18 -11.52 -12.64
C PRO A 127 4.92 -12.29 -12.16
N ALA A 128 4.17 -12.90 -13.07
CA ALA A 128 3.06 -13.77 -12.67
C ALA A 128 3.54 -14.91 -11.75
N GLY A 129 2.78 -15.21 -10.70
CA GLY A 129 3.08 -16.23 -9.70
C GLY A 129 2.90 -15.76 -8.25
N THR A 130 3.29 -16.62 -7.32
CA THR A 130 3.31 -16.34 -5.88
C THR A 130 4.70 -15.88 -5.45
N HIS A 131 4.76 -14.75 -4.76
CA HIS A 131 5.99 -14.08 -4.39
C HIS A 131 6.02 -13.76 -2.90
N ARG A 132 7.22 -13.90 -2.33
CA ARG A 132 7.55 -13.32 -1.04
C ARG A 132 8.48 -12.15 -1.26
N VAL A 133 8.06 -10.97 -0.86
CA VAL A 133 8.83 -9.73 -0.98
C VAL A 133 9.36 -9.33 0.38
N GLU A 134 10.65 -9.04 0.47
CA GLU A 134 11.24 -8.47 1.69
C GLU A 134 11.83 -7.10 1.38
N PHE A 135 11.35 -6.08 2.10
CA PHE A 135 12.03 -4.79 2.20
C PHE A 135 12.88 -4.79 3.46
N ALA A 136 14.17 -4.47 3.35
CA ALA A 136 15.07 -4.33 4.47
C ALA A 136 15.84 -3.02 4.40
N PHE A 137 15.82 -2.24 5.47
CA PHE A 137 16.60 -1.03 5.58
C PHE A 137 18.03 -1.38 5.98
N ARG A 138 18.98 -0.96 5.15
CA ARG A 138 20.41 -1.05 5.45
C ARG A 138 20.97 0.35 5.43
N ALA A 139 21.22 0.89 6.63
CA ALA A 139 21.95 2.13 6.78
C ALA A 139 23.33 1.96 6.15
N SER A 140 23.57 2.62 5.01
CA SER A 140 24.93 2.87 4.56
C SER A 140 25.50 3.95 5.47
N PHE A 141 26.33 3.57 6.43
CA PHE A 141 27.17 4.54 7.13
C PHE A 141 28.14 5.10 6.10
N GLY A 142 27.79 6.24 5.49
CA GLY A 142 28.72 7.03 4.72
C GLY A 142 29.72 7.65 5.68
N VAL A 143 30.95 7.13 5.69
CA VAL A 143 32.12 7.87 6.16
C VAL A 143 32.26 9.07 5.22
N TYR A 144 31.94 10.26 5.74
CA TYR A 144 32.29 11.54 5.14
C TYR A 144 33.79 11.80 5.30
#